data_AF-A0AAV4XKC2-F1
#
_entry.id   AF-A0AAV4XKC2-F1
#
_cell.length_a   1.000
_cell.length_b   1.000
_cell.length_c   1.000
_cell.angle_alpha   90.00
_cell.angle_beta   90.00
_cell.angle_gamma   90.00
#
_symmetry.space_group_name_H-M   'P 1'
#
loop_
_entity.id
_entity.type
_entity.pdbx_description
1 polymer ?
#
loop_
_entity_poly.entity_id
_entity_poly.type
_entity_poly.pdbx_seq_one_letter_code
_entity_poly.pdbx_strand_id
1 'polypeptide(L)'
;MYPFSCLENDTKIPRDDARTALKTFEEILELGHDLKDLVLGMSPESFDGPFPRINEEERIISSCYSLHQRIDSSLDAVYKEKQMCKPGIMFSVHSPFEAVNPFQQGNFLKPGYLYRFTIEMVEEQLLPYPYKTDCLNYTEMWLKANKSGPRSQEMCRQKCLRDVLEKYVNCTFIIMSDPPEDFESLENELKSCLEKCKDDCT
;
A
#
# COMPACT_ATOMS: atom_id res chain seq x y z
N MET A 1 -6.26 -11.84 -23.83
CA MET A 1 -5.70 -13.18 -23.53
C MET A 1 -5.58 -13.26 -22.02
N TYR A 2 -6.45 -14.04 -21.39
CA TYR A 2 -6.64 -14.11 -19.94
C TYR A 2 -5.47 -14.88 -19.29
N PRO A 3 -4.88 -14.41 -18.17
CA PRO A 3 -3.76 -15.13 -17.58
C PRO A 3 -4.27 -16.36 -16.81
N PHE A 4 -3.64 -17.49 -17.15
CA PHE A 4 -3.88 -18.81 -16.59
C PHE A 4 -3.36 -18.92 -15.16
N SER A 5 -4.05 -19.79 -14.41
CA SER A 5 -3.72 -20.31 -13.10
C SER A 5 -2.36 -21.01 -13.05
N CYS A 6 -1.65 -20.85 -11.93
CA CYS A 6 -0.53 -21.72 -11.59
C CYS A 6 -1.10 -23.06 -11.10
N LEU A 7 -0.82 -24.11 -11.86
CA LEU A 7 -1.18 -25.49 -11.58
C LEU A 7 -0.19 -26.12 -10.60
N GLU A 8 -0.62 -26.42 -9.38
CA GLU A 8 -0.24 -27.62 -8.62
C GLU A 8 -1.48 -28.12 -7.84
N ASN A 9 -1.73 -29.44 -7.88
CA ASN A 9 -2.99 -30.09 -7.50
C ASN A 9 -3.31 -30.11 -5.99
N ASP A 10 -2.46 -29.54 -5.14
CA ASP A 10 -2.56 -29.67 -3.68
C ASP A 10 -2.94 -28.37 -2.95
N THR A 11 -3.14 -27.25 -3.67
CA THR A 11 -3.59 -26.02 -3.02
C THR A 11 -5.10 -26.06 -2.77
N LYS A 12 -5.52 -25.95 -1.50
CA LYS A 12 -6.92 -25.82 -1.04
C LYS A 12 -7.62 -24.52 -1.49
N ILE A 13 -7.09 -23.84 -2.50
CA ILE A 13 -7.63 -22.58 -3.01
C ILE A 13 -8.80 -22.93 -3.93
N PRO A 14 -10.00 -22.34 -3.74
CA PRO A 14 -11.17 -22.71 -4.54
C PRO A 14 -10.95 -22.42 -6.03
N ARG A 15 -11.54 -23.27 -6.88
CA ARG A 15 -11.56 -23.12 -8.34
C ARG A 15 -12.26 -21.82 -8.78
N ASP A 16 -12.08 -21.51 -10.07
CA ASP A 16 -12.40 -20.29 -10.86
C ASP A 16 -13.75 -19.57 -10.57
N ASP A 17 -14.58 -20.11 -9.71
CA ASP A 17 -15.92 -19.71 -9.32
C ASP A 17 -16.00 -18.92 -8.00
N ALA A 18 -14.88 -18.76 -7.26
CA ALA A 18 -14.84 -18.03 -5.98
C ALA A 18 -15.25 -16.55 -6.11
N ARG A 19 -14.88 -15.85 -7.18
CA ARG A 19 -15.20 -14.41 -7.32
C ARG A 19 -16.70 -14.12 -7.49
N THR A 20 -17.47 -15.06 -8.02
CA THR A 20 -18.94 -14.96 -8.09
C THR A 20 -19.63 -15.28 -6.77
N ALA A 21 -18.92 -15.96 -5.85
CA ALA A 21 -19.42 -16.34 -4.54
C ALA A 21 -19.07 -15.32 -3.45
N LEU A 22 -17.94 -14.63 -3.58
CA LEU A 22 -17.46 -13.61 -2.64
C LEU A 22 -18.13 -12.26 -2.94
N LYS A 23 -19.09 -11.90 -2.10
CA LYS A 23 -19.89 -10.68 -2.19
C LYS A 23 -19.37 -9.56 -1.30
N THR A 24 -18.57 -9.87 -0.28
CA THR A 24 -18.05 -8.85 0.65
C THR A 24 -16.55 -8.95 0.87
N PHE A 25 -15.98 -7.86 1.37
CA PHE A 25 -14.55 -7.73 1.63
C PHE A 25 -14.07 -8.62 2.77
N GLU A 26 -14.93 -8.86 3.75
CA GLU A 26 -14.71 -9.76 4.88
C GLU A 26 -14.52 -11.20 4.39
N GLU A 27 -15.32 -11.65 3.41
CA GLU A 27 -15.18 -13.00 2.85
C GLU A 27 -13.85 -13.19 2.09
N ILE A 28 -13.28 -12.10 1.55
CA ILE A 28 -11.96 -12.10 0.90
C ILE A 28 -10.85 -12.18 1.95
N LEU A 29 -10.99 -11.49 3.07
CA LEU A 29 -10.04 -11.58 4.19
C LEU A 29 -10.05 -12.97 4.85
N GLU A 30 -11.21 -13.63 4.93
CA GLU A 30 -11.34 -15.01 5.42
C GLU A 30 -10.63 -16.05 4.53
N LEU A 31 -10.48 -15.75 3.23
CA LEU A 31 -9.72 -16.58 2.30
C LEU A 31 -8.22 -16.22 2.24
N GLY A 32 -7.82 -15.11 2.87
CA GLY A 32 -6.42 -14.74 3.02
C GLY A 32 -5.68 -15.71 3.95
N HIS A 33 -4.35 -15.67 3.91
CA HIS A 33 -3.53 -16.42 4.86
C HIS A 33 -3.73 -15.88 6.28
N ASP A 34 -4.02 -16.76 7.25
CA ASP A 34 -3.98 -16.41 8.68
C ASP A 34 -2.52 -16.12 9.08
N LEU A 35 -2.33 -15.18 10.01
CA LEU A 35 -1.03 -14.88 10.60
C LEU A 35 -0.34 -16.14 11.14
N LYS A 36 -1.12 -17.07 11.70
CA LYS A 36 -0.60 -18.34 12.24
C LYS A 36 -0.01 -19.26 11.16
N ASP A 37 -0.46 -19.13 9.92
CA ASP A 37 0.06 -19.90 8.80
C ASP A 37 1.32 -19.26 8.20
N LEU A 38 1.47 -17.94 8.37
CA LEU A 38 2.59 -17.15 7.86
C LEU A 38 3.79 -17.09 8.80
N VAL A 39 3.56 -16.98 10.11
CA VAL A 39 4.61 -16.70 11.10
C VAL A 39 4.68 -17.83 12.13
N LEU A 40 5.81 -18.55 12.12
CA LEU A 40 6.12 -19.58 13.11
C LEU A 40 7.09 -19.01 14.16
N GLY A 41 6.72 -19.14 15.45
CA GLY A 41 7.64 -18.86 16.57
C GLY A 41 7.64 -17.44 17.12
N MET A 42 6.74 -16.56 16.68
CA MET A 42 6.47 -15.27 17.31
C MET A 42 5.05 -15.24 17.87
N SER A 43 4.83 -14.46 18.95
CA SER A 43 3.48 -14.29 19.51
C SER A 43 2.60 -13.52 18.51
N PRO A 44 1.37 -13.98 18.21
CA PRO A 44 0.42 -13.26 17.35
C PRO A 44 0.18 -11.81 17.80
N GLU A 45 0.26 -11.55 19.11
CA GLU A 45 0.06 -10.22 19.72
C GLU A 45 1.11 -9.18 19.30
N SER A 46 2.23 -9.62 18.69
CA SER A 46 3.27 -8.72 18.18
C SER A 46 2.92 -8.12 16.82
N PHE A 47 1.84 -8.59 16.19
CA PHE A 47 1.45 -8.21 14.84
C PHE A 47 0.09 -7.51 14.81
N ASP A 48 -0.05 -6.62 13.84
CA ASP A 48 -1.31 -5.97 13.48
C ASP A 48 -1.72 -6.36 12.06
N GLY A 49 -3.04 -6.39 11.85
CA GLY A 49 -3.65 -6.79 10.59
C GLY A 49 -4.76 -7.83 10.82
N PRO A 50 -5.24 -8.48 9.75
CA PRO A 50 -4.78 -8.31 8.37
C PRO A 50 -5.10 -6.93 7.79
N PHE A 51 -4.11 -6.32 7.14
CA PHE A 51 -4.28 -5.13 6.33
C PHE A 51 -4.48 -5.56 4.87
N PRO A 52 -5.65 -5.33 4.28
CA PRO A 52 -5.92 -5.65 2.89
C PRO A 52 -5.05 -4.78 1.97
N ARG A 53 -4.35 -5.40 1.03
CA ARG A 53 -3.59 -4.71 -0.02
C ARG A 53 -3.95 -5.27 -1.39
N ILE A 54 -4.20 -4.37 -2.34
CA ILE A 54 -4.67 -4.72 -3.69
C ILE A 54 -3.51 -4.57 -4.68
N ASN A 55 -3.28 -5.61 -5.48
CA ASN A 55 -2.51 -5.53 -6.73
C ASN A 55 -3.49 -5.25 -7.89
N GLU A 56 -3.37 -4.11 -8.58
CA GLU A 56 -4.32 -3.72 -9.65
C GLU A 56 -4.21 -4.59 -10.90
N GLU A 57 -3.00 -4.98 -11.31
CA GLU A 57 -2.78 -5.77 -12.52
C GLU A 57 -3.30 -7.20 -12.34
N GLU A 58 -3.08 -7.76 -11.16
CA GLU A 58 -3.46 -9.15 -10.86
C GLU A 58 -4.87 -9.26 -10.27
N ARG A 59 -5.46 -8.12 -9.86
CA ARG A 59 -6.70 -8.07 -9.08
C ARG A 59 -6.64 -8.98 -7.85
N ILE A 60 -5.46 -9.10 -7.25
CA ILE A 60 -5.22 -9.93 -6.06
C ILE A 60 -5.35 -9.03 -4.83
N ILE A 61 -6.16 -9.47 -3.89
CA ILE A 61 -6.21 -8.92 -2.53
C ILE A 61 -5.35 -9.83 -1.67
N SER A 62 -4.34 -9.26 -1.03
CA SER A 62 -3.47 -9.99 -0.10
C SER A 62 -3.60 -9.42 1.31
N SER A 63 -3.54 -10.30 2.31
CA SER A 63 -3.47 -9.91 3.71
C SER A 63 -2.03 -9.56 4.06
N CYS A 64 -1.79 -8.30 4.41
CA CYS A 64 -0.51 -7.86 4.95
C CYS A 64 -0.57 -7.77 6.47
N TYR A 65 0.57 -7.98 7.12
CA TYR A 65 0.72 -7.85 8.56
C TYR A 65 1.88 -6.91 8.87
N SER A 66 1.72 -6.11 9.91
CA SER A 66 2.78 -5.22 10.42
C SER A 66 3.24 -5.70 11.79
N LEU A 67 4.50 -5.46 12.11
CA LEU A 67 5.08 -5.80 13.41
C LEU A 67 5.20 -4.52 14.26
N HIS A 68 4.75 -4.57 15.52
CA HIS A 68 4.84 -3.49 16.54
C HIS A 68 3.91 -2.27 16.40
N GLN A 69 2.69 -2.36 15.86
CA GLN A 69 1.64 -1.33 16.03
C GLN A 69 1.93 0.05 15.44
N ARG A 70 2.47 0.11 14.22
CA ARG A 70 2.84 1.41 13.62
C ARG A 70 2.38 1.62 12.19
N ILE A 71 1.10 1.39 11.93
CA ILE A 71 0.46 1.91 10.71
C ILE A 71 -0.73 2.77 11.14
N ASP A 72 -0.46 4.05 11.42
CA ASP A 72 -1.47 5.09 11.68
C ASP A 72 -1.99 5.69 10.36
N SER A 73 -2.14 4.87 9.33
CA SER A 73 -2.52 5.32 7.99
C SER A 73 -3.85 4.71 7.58
N SER A 74 -4.88 5.56 7.53
CA SER A 74 -6.20 5.25 6.98
C SER A 74 -6.23 5.20 5.44
N LEU A 75 -5.07 5.02 4.79
CA LEU A 75 -4.93 5.08 3.34
C LEU A 75 -4.65 3.68 2.78
N ASP A 76 -5.53 3.25 1.88
CA ASP A 76 -5.37 2.04 1.09
C ASP A 76 -4.25 2.24 0.07
N ALA A 77 -3.35 1.27 -0.02
CA ALA A 77 -2.15 1.36 -0.86
C ALA A 77 -2.36 0.54 -2.14
N VAL A 78 -2.24 1.16 -3.31
CA VAL A 78 -2.75 0.68 -4.61
C VAL A 78 -1.72 0.84 -5.73
N TYR A 79 -1.48 -0.19 -6.58
CA TYR A 79 -0.35 -0.17 -7.54
C TYR A 79 -0.49 -0.94 -8.85
N LYS A 80 0.29 -0.45 -9.84
CA LYS A 80 0.60 -1.02 -11.17
C LYS A 80 2.05 -1.55 -11.20
N GLU A 81 2.25 -2.86 -11.10
CA GLU A 81 3.40 -3.54 -11.74
C GLU A 81 3.29 -5.08 -11.75
N LYS A 82 4.17 -5.66 -12.57
CA LYS A 82 4.09 -6.92 -13.32
C LYS A 82 4.02 -8.22 -12.50
N GLN A 83 3.07 -9.06 -12.91
CA GLN A 83 2.84 -10.49 -12.64
C GLN A 83 3.83 -11.25 -11.71
N MET A 84 3.39 -11.58 -10.50
CA MET A 84 4.05 -12.45 -9.52
C MET A 84 3.36 -13.81 -9.41
N CYS A 85 3.63 -14.70 -10.37
CA CYS A 85 3.26 -16.12 -10.28
C CYS A 85 4.30 -16.98 -9.50
N LYS A 86 5.01 -16.43 -8.50
CA LYS A 86 6.04 -17.16 -7.75
C LYS A 86 5.68 -17.25 -6.27
N PRO A 87 5.71 -18.44 -5.66
CA PRO A 87 5.47 -18.57 -4.23
C PRO A 87 6.56 -17.83 -3.46
N GLY A 88 6.16 -17.05 -2.46
CA GLY A 88 7.07 -16.25 -1.63
C GLY A 88 6.34 -15.16 -0.85
N ILE A 89 7.12 -14.33 -0.17
CA ILE A 89 6.62 -13.27 0.72
C ILE A 89 7.19 -11.93 0.24
N MET A 90 6.36 -10.88 0.19
CA MET A 90 6.86 -9.51 0.05
C MET A 90 7.16 -8.93 1.44
N PHE A 91 8.36 -8.38 1.61
CA PHE A 91 8.84 -7.84 2.88
C PHE A 91 9.38 -6.43 2.69
N SER A 92 8.83 -5.45 3.41
CA SER A 92 9.34 -4.07 3.44
C SER A 92 9.67 -3.65 4.87
N VAL A 93 10.67 -2.78 4.98
CA VAL A 93 11.00 -2.06 6.21
C VAL A 93 10.77 -0.59 5.91
N HIS A 94 10.04 0.09 6.79
CA HIS A 94 9.67 1.48 6.58
C HIS A 94 9.57 2.26 7.88
N SER A 95 9.50 3.59 7.75
CA SER A 95 9.23 4.48 8.89
C SER A 95 7.86 4.16 9.49
N PRO A 96 7.71 4.20 10.82
CA PRO A 96 6.41 4.01 11.47
C PRO A 96 5.36 5.08 11.16
N PHE A 97 5.78 6.17 10.51
CA PHE A 97 4.92 7.29 10.15
C PHE A 97 4.43 7.22 8.71
N GLU A 98 4.86 6.19 7.97
CA GLU A 98 4.56 6.03 6.55
C GLU A 98 3.85 4.71 6.32
N ALA A 99 2.77 4.74 5.56
CA ALA A 99 2.22 3.52 4.98
C ALA A 99 3.00 3.16 3.73
N VAL A 100 3.68 2.01 3.79
CA VAL A 100 4.34 1.44 2.63
C VAL A 100 3.56 0.25 2.12
N ASN A 101 3.59 0.06 0.80
CA ASN A 101 3.17 -1.18 0.20
C ASN A 101 4.39 -2.05 -0.17
N PRO A 102 4.48 -3.26 0.40
CA PRO A 102 5.55 -4.22 0.08
C PRO A 102 5.65 -4.62 -1.40
N PHE A 103 4.58 -4.50 -2.19
CA PHE A 103 4.61 -4.80 -3.64
C PHE A 103 5.38 -3.76 -4.46
N GLN A 104 5.54 -2.53 -3.96
CA GLN A 104 6.33 -1.50 -4.63
C GLN A 104 7.74 -1.35 -4.08
N GLN A 105 7.82 -1.24 -2.76
CA GLN A 105 9.05 -0.85 -2.07
C GLN A 105 9.62 -2.02 -1.25
N GLY A 106 8.94 -3.17 -1.28
CA GLY A 106 9.39 -4.37 -0.59
C GLY A 106 10.30 -5.24 -1.45
N ASN A 107 10.90 -6.19 -0.76
CA ASN A 107 11.79 -7.20 -1.32
C ASN A 107 11.04 -8.53 -1.36
N PHE A 108 11.12 -9.21 -2.50
CA PHE A 108 10.55 -10.55 -2.64
C PHE A 108 11.45 -11.62 -2.00
N LEU A 109 10.88 -12.37 -1.06
CA LEU A 109 11.53 -13.47 -0.35
C LEU A 109 11.02 -14.80 -0.89
N LYS A 110 11.95 -15.59 -1.44
CA LYS A 110 11.70 -16.96 -1.91
C LYS A 110 11.61 -17.96 -0.74
N PRO A 111 10.73 -18.97 -0.83
CA PRO A 111 10.64 -20.04 0.17
C PRO A 111 11.91 -20.90 0.18
N GLY A 112 12.19 -21.52 1.34
CA GLY A 112 13.34 -22.43 1.52
C GLY A 112 14.68 -21.75 1.79
N TYR A 113 14.72 -20.43 1.97
CA TYR A 113 15.92 -19.66 2.27
C TYR A 113 15.85 -19.02 3.66
N LEU A 114 17.01 -18.89 4.30
CA LEU A 114 17.18 -18.11 5.52
C LEU A 114 17.71 -16.72 5.14
N TYR A 115 16.94 -15.69 5.45
CA TYR A 115 17.31 -14.30 5.18
C TYR A 115 17.89 -13.65 6.45
N ARG A 116 18.96 -12.87 6.27
CA ARG A 116 19.52 -12.01 7.31
C ARG A 116 19.43 -10.57 6.83
N PHE A 117 18.60 -9.77 7.49
CA PHE A 117 18.47 -8.35 7.20
C PHE A 117 19.39 -7.57 8.14
N THR A 118 20.12 -6.62 7.59
CA THR A 118 20.86 -5.60 8.34
C THR A 118 20.20 -4.27 8.04
N ILE A 119 19.68 -3.62 9.07
CA ILE A 119 18.92 -2.38 8.94
C ILE A 119 19.82 -1.26 9.46
N GLU A 120 20.02 -0.25 8.63
CA GLU A 120 20.70 0.99 8.98
C GLU A 120 19.70 2.14 8.89
N MET A 121 19.67 2.99 9.91
CA MET A 121 18.83 4.19 9.91
C MET A 121 19.65 5.33 9.31
N VAL A 122 19.14 5.91 8.23
CA VAL A 122 19.70 7.09 7.58
C VAL A 122 18.67 8.21 7.72
N GLU A 123 19.10 9.36 8.22
CA GLU A 123 18.27 10.56 8.39
C GLU A 123 18.85 11.66 7.51
N GLU A 124 18.00 12.29 6.69
CA GLU A 124 18.37 13.44 5.85
C GLU A 124 17.56 14.65 6.30
N GLN A 125 18.27 15.69 6.78
CA GLN A 125 17.62 16.91 7.24
C GLN A 125 17.68 17.98 6.16
N LEU A 126 16.52 18.27 5.56
CA LEU A 126 16.38 19.33 4.57
C LEU A 126 15.97 20.65 5.24
N LEU A 127 16.29 21.77 4.58
CA LEU A 127 15.95 23.09 5.09
C LEU A 127 14.70 23.65 4.38
N PRO A 128 13.75 24.25 5.12
CA PRO A 128 12.56 24.84 4.51
C PRO A 128 12.91 26.10 3.70
N TYR A 129 11.94 26.74 3.06
CA TYR A 129 12.14 28.07 2.46
C TYR A 129 12.86 29.02 3.45
N PRO A 130 13.88 29.79 3.01
CA PRO A 130 14.26 30.15 1.65
C PRO A 130 15.38 29.30 1.01
N TYR A 131 15.71 28.14 1.59
CA TYR A 131 16.74 27.27 1.03
C TYR A 131 16.24 26.56 -0.23
N LYS A 132 17.17 26.13 -1.10
CA LYS A 132 16.86 25.46 -2.38
C LYS A 132 16.00 24.20 -2.19
N THR A 133 16.17 23.52 -1.07
CA THR A 133 15.40 22.33 -0.69
C THR A 133 13.91 22.60 -0.53
N ASP A 134 13.53 23.79 -0.04
CA ASP A 134 12.13 24.24 0.08
C ASP A 134 11.19 23.14 0.60
N CYS A 135 11.62 22.40 1.62
CA CYS A 135 10.89 21.25 2.17
C CYS A 135 9.69 21.68 3.02
N LEU A 136 8.78 20.73 3.28
CA LEU A 136 7.65 20.88 4.20
C LEU A 136 7.83 19.98 5.42
N ASN A 137 7.69 20.53 6.62
CA ASN A 137 7.69 19.70 7.83
C ASN A 137 6.28 19.13 8.05
N TYR A 138 6.03 17.93 7.53
CA TYR A 138 4.71 17.29 7.61
C TYR A 138 4.31 16.97 9.05
N THR A 139 5.27 16.59 9.89
CA THR A 139 5.02 16.30 11.31
C THR A 139 4.52 17.53 12.06
N GLU A 140 5.15 18.69 11.84
CA GLU A 140 4.73 19.94 12.47
C GLU A 140 3.35 20.39 11.97
N MET A 141 3.08 20.25 10.67
CA MET A 141 1.76 20.53 10.08
C MET A 141 0.67 19.65 10.69
N TRP A 142 0.92 18.34 10.80
CA TRP A 142 0.02 17.37 11.39
C TRP A 142 -0.28 17.69 12.87
N LEU A 143 0.76 18.03 13.65
CA LEU A 143 0.60 18.44 15.05
C LEU A 143 -0.23 19.72 15.18
N LYS A 144 0.04 20.74 14.35
CA LYS A 144 -0.72 22.00 14.32
C LYS A 144 -2.18 21.79 13.92
N ALA A 145 -2.45 20.80 13.08
CA ALA A 145 -3.79 20.45 12.62
C ALA A 145 -4.52 19.47 13.55
N ASN A 146 -4.19 19.42 14.86
CA ASN A 146 -4.78 18.49 15.82
C ASN A 146 -4.70 17.02 15.37
N LYS A 147 -3.53 16.62 14.84
CA LYS A 147 -3.28 15.26 14.35
C LYS A 147 -4.16 14.85 13.17
N SER A 148 -4.51 15.80 12.31
CA SER A 148 -5.25 15.55 11.08
C SER A 148 -4.39 15.87 9.84
N GLY A 149 -4.66 15.17 8.75
CA GLY A 149 -3.93 15.36 7.49
C GLY A 149 -2.72 14.43 7.30
N PRO A 150 -1.98 14.61 6.20
CA PRO A 150 -0.84 13.78 5.86
C PRO A 150 0.35 14.06 6.78
N ARG A 151 1.02 13.00 7.23
CA ARG A 151 2.19 13.07 8.11
C ARG A 151 3.53 12.83 7.38
N SER A 152 3.48 12.56 6.08
CA SER A 152 4.65 12.43 5.20
C SER A 152 4.31 12.87 3.78
N GLN A 153 5.33 13.01 2.94
CA GLN A 153 5.18 13.30 1.51
C GLN A 153 4.32 12.22 0.82
N GLU A 154 4.58 10.94 1.09
CA GLU A 154 3.83 9.82 0.52
C GLU A 154 2.35 9.86 0.93
N MET A 155 2.05 10.17 2.18
CA MET A 155 0.66 10.36 2.62
C MET A 155 0.00 11.55 1.92
N CYS A 156 0.75 12.63 1.67
CA CYS A 156 0.26 13.78 0.91
C CYS A 156 -0.12 13.38 -0.51
N ARG A 157 0.75 12.61 -1.19
CA ARG A 157 0.51 12.09 -2.55
C ARG A 157 -0.71 11.18 -2.62
N GLN A 158 -0.85 10.27 -1.66
CA GLN A 158 -2.00 9.35 -1.60
C GLN A 158 -3.30 10.09 -1.30
N LYS A 159 -3.28 11.02 -0.35
CA LYS A 159 -4.43 11.89 -0.07
C LYS A 159 -4.83 12.70 -1.30
N CYS A 160 -3.84 13.24 -2.01
CA CYS A 160 -4.04 14.00 -3.24
C CYS A 160 -4.75 13.16 -4.30
N LEU A 161 -4.24 11.96 -4.58
CA LEU A 161 -4.84 11.02 -5.51
C LEU A 161 -6.31 10.72 -5.13
N ARG A 162 -6.55 10.38 -3.86
CA ARG A 162 -7.88 10.09 -3.36
C ARG A 162 -8.84 11.27 -3.51
N ASP A 163 -8.44 12.44 -3.03
CA ASP A 163 -9.31 13.63 -3.03
C ASP A 163 -9.66 14.07 -4.47
N VAL A 164 -8.71 13.95 -5.41
CA VAL A 164 -8.95 14.21 -6.84
C VAL A 164 -9.89 13.15 -7.41
N LEU A 165 -9.63 11.85 -7.21
CA LEU A 165 -10.50 10.79 -7.73
C LEU A 165 -11.94 10.87 -7.19
N GLU A 166 -12.10 11.16 -5.90
CA GLU A 166 -13.40 11.33 -5.25
C GLU A 166 -14.21 12.45 -5.90
N LYS A 167 -13.55 13.55 -6.31
CA LYS A 167 -14.21 14.67 -6.98
C LYS A 167 -14.77 14.30 -8.37
N TYR A 168 -14.07 13.48 -9.15
CA TYR A 168 -14.47 13.16 -10.52
C TYR A 168 -15.35 11.91 -10.63
N VAL A 169 -15.12 10.92 -9.77
CA VAL A 169 -15.75 9.59 -9.88
C VAL A 169 -16.77 9.36 -8.74
N ASN A 170 -16.84 10.27 -7.75
CA ASN A 170 -17.65 10.15 -6.52
C ASN A 170 -17.48 8.78 -5.83
N CYS A 171 -16.32 8.18 -6.04
CA CYS A 171 -15.92 6.88 -5.54
C CYS A 171 -14.52 7.02 -4.99
N THR A 172 -14.30 6.48 -3.80
CA THR A 172 -12.97 6.45 -3.17
C THR A 172 -12.08 5.39 -3.82
N PHE A 173 -12.68 4.40 -4.51
CA PHE A 173 -11.98 3.34 -5.24
C PHE A 173 -12.98 2.45 -6.02
N ILE A 174 -12.75 2.12 -7.31
CA ILE A 174 -12.99 0.80 -7.98
C ILE A 174 -12.29 0.87 -9.35
N ILE A 175 -11.55 -0.19 -9.70
CA ILE A 175 -11.11 -0.60 -11.05
C ILE A 175 -11.86 0.18 -12.15
N MET A 176 -11.25 1.24 -12.66
CA MET A 176 -11.79 1.96 -13.81
C MET A 176 -11.62 1.05 -15.02
N SER A 177 -12.70 0.39 -15.43
CA SER A 177 -12.74 -0.30 -16.73
C SER A 177 -12.66 0.68 -17.88
N ASP A 178 -13.06 1.93 -17.66
CA ASP A 178 -13.09 2.98 -18.67
C ASP A 178 -12.52 4.30 -18.10
N PRO A 179 -11.67 5.01 -18.85
CA PRO A 179 -11.17 6.33 -18.44
C PRO A 179 -12.35 7.31 -18.33
N PRO A 180 -12.38 8.19 -17.31
CA PRO A 180 -13.40 9.21 -17.19
C PRO A 180 -13.44 10.09 -18.45
N GLU A 181 -14.64 10.57 -18.80
CA GLU A 181 -14.86 11.42 -19.99
C GLU A 181 -13.95 12.67 -20.01
N ASP A 182 -13.54 13.17 -18.84
CA ASP A 182 -12.64 14.33 -18.65
C ASP A 182 -11.24 13.94 -18.12
N PHE A 183 -10.60 12.95 -18.75
CA PHE A 183 -9.26 12.48 -18.35
C PHE A 183 -8.19 13.59 -18.30
N GLU A 184 -8.24 14.57 -19.21
CA GLU A 184 -7.30 15.69 -19.26
C GLU A 184 -7.46 16.65 -18.07
N SER A 185 -8.70 16.86 -17.61
CA SER A 185 -8.99 17.68 -16.43
C SER A 185 -8.46 17.00 -15.16
N LEU A 186 -8.68 15.68 -15.06
CA LEU A 186 -8.17 14.85 -13.98
C LEU A 186 -6.64 14.91 -13.89
N GLU A 187 -5.94 14.76 -15.02
CA GLU A 187 -4.47 14.75 -15.06
C GLU A 187 -3.88 16.10 -14.60
N ASN A 188 -4.48 17.22 -15.04
CA ASN A 188 -4.05 18.55 -14.64
C ASN A 188 -4.27 18.83 -13.16
N GLU A 189 -5.43 18.47 -12.61
CA GLU A 189 -5.69 18.63 -11.16
C GLU A 189 -4.78 17.74 -10.32
N LEU A 190 -4.56 16.50 -10.74
CA LEU A 190 -3.65 15.58 -10.07
C LEU A 190 -2.22 16.14 -10.05
N LYS A 191 -1.74 16.65 -11.18
CA LYS A 191 -0.41 17.27 -11.28
C LYS A 191 -0.28 18.48 -10.36
N SER A 192 -1.23 19.41 -10.40
CA SER A 192 -1.23 20.61 -9.56
C SER A 192 -1.28 20.28 -8.06
N CYS A 193 -1.97 19.20 -7.70
CA CYS A 193 -2.07 18.74 -6.33
C CYS A 193 -0.78 18.06 -5.85
N LEU A 194 -0.16 17.21 -6.69
CA LEU A 194 1.12 16.56 -6.39
C LEU A 194 2.28 17.56 -6.25
N GLU A 195 2.26 18.66 -7.00
CA GLU A 195 3.25 19.74 -6.88
C GLU A 195 3.27 20.42 -5.49
N LYS A 196 2.17 20.30 -4.72
CA LYS A 196 2.10 20.81 -3.34
C LYS A 196 2.73 19.85 -2.33
N CYS A 197 2.95 18.59 -2.70
CA CYS A 197 3.56 17.59 -1.84
C CYS A 197 5.09 17.62 -1.99
N LYS A 198 5.71 18.64 -1.38
CA LYS A 198 7.17 18.82 -1.36
C LYS A 198 7.87 17.76 -0.53
N ASP A 199 9.19 17.70 -0.61
CA ASP A 199 9.99 16.78 0.18
C ASP A 199 9.83 17.09 1.68
N ASP A 200 9.88 16.05 2.52
CA ASP A 200 9.84 16.23 3.97
C ASP A 200 11.15 16.84 4.46
N CYS A 201 11.08 17.66 5.50
CA CYS A 201 12.28 18.28 6.08
C CYS A 201 13.11 17.32 6.95
N THR A 202 12.60 16.12 7.23
CA THR A 202 13.11 15.16 8.22
C THR A 202 13.11 13.75 7.71
#